data_AF-A0AAW7CL31-F1
#
_entry.id   AF-A0AAW7CL31-F1
#
_cell.length_a   1.000
_cell.length_b   1.000
_cell.length_c   1.000
_cell.angle_alpha   90.00
_cell.angle_beta   90.00
_cell.angle_gamma   90.00
#
_symmetry.space_group_name_H-M   'P 1'
#
loop_
_entity.id
_entity.type
_entity.pdbx_description
1 polymer ?
#
loop_
_entity_poly.entity_id
_entity_poly.type
_entity_poly.pdbx_seq_one_letter_code
_entity_poly.pdbx_strand_id
1 'polypeptide(L)'
;MKQTSISNSIIERYLSYRVEHQREYFLHPPYMMEKQLLNAVKEGRMEEAVSILENINTLERAKLAEEPVRSLRNSLICICTLFTRAAIEGGVPPETAFNVSDAHILEIERMETLEQLFQLEYNMLRNFVEAVQQARKQECRYSHAIHMAVAYIHENILQVMTLESLAKHVYLNPSYLSHLYKKEVGVSVTDYINNSTFAD
;
A
#
# COMPACT_ATOMS: atom_id res chain seq x y z
N MET A 1 -16.45 -29.42 -3.48
CA MET A 1 -16.27 -28.28 -2.54
C MET A 1 -15.52 -28.80 -1.32
N LYS A 2 -14.22 -28.52 -1.21
CA LYS A 2 -13.44 -28.86 -0.01
C LYS A 2 -13.67 -27.75 1.02
N GLN A 3 -14.31 -28.10 2.14
CA GLN A 3 -14.46 -27.22 3.29
C GLN A 3 -13.07 -26.85 3.81
N THR A 4 -12.81 -25.55 3.94
CA THR A 4 -11.60 -24.97 4.52
C THR A 4 -11.57 -25.32 6.00
N SER A 5 -10.80 -26.34 6.38
CA SER A 5 -10.63 -26.72 7.78
C SER A 5 -9.69 -25.73 8.46
N ILE A 6 -10.26 -24.68 9.07
CA ILE A 6 -9.56 -23.87 10.07
C ILE A 6 -9.18 -24.80 11.23
N SER A 7 -7.96 -24.69 11.75
CA SER A 7 -7.48 -25.54 12.86
C SER A 7 -8.44 -25.51 14.05
N ASN A 8 -8.76 -26.67 14.64
CA ASN A 8 -9.66 -26.79 15.79
C ASN A 8 -9.27 -25.87 16.96
N SER A 9 -7.98 -25.63 17.17
CA SER A 9 -7.48 -24.71 18.21
C SER A 9 -7.86 -23.24 17.98
N ILE A 10 -7.95 -22.81 16.71
CA ILE A 10 -8.41 -21.46 16.33
C ILE A 10 -9.93 -21.39 16.47
N ILE A 11 -10.65 -22.47 16.12
CA ILE A 11 -12.10 -22.58 16.30
C ILE A 11 -12.45 -22.52 17.78
N GLU A 12 -11.74 -23.25 18.64
CA GLU A 12 -11.94 -23.21 20.09
C GLU A 12 -11.70 -21.81 20.65
N ARG A 13 -10.61 -21.13 20.26
CA ARG A 13 -10.35 -19.74 20.67
C ARG A 13 -11.44 -18.78 20.19
N TYR A 14 -11.93 -18.96 18.96
CA TYR A 14 -13.05 -18.20 18.40
C TYR A 14 -14.36 -18.45 19.16
N LEU A 15 -14.66 -19.71 19.49
CA LEU A 15 -15.86 -20.09 20.23
C LEU A 15 -15.80 -19.58 21.68
N SER A 16 -14.67 -19.72 22.36
CA SER A 16 -14.47 -19.18 23.72
C SER A 16 -14.62 -17.66 23.75
N TYR A 17 -14.03 -16.96 22.77
CA TYR A 17 -14.23 -15.52 22.62
C TYR A 17 -15.73 -15.18 22.44
N ARG A 18 -16.46 -15.91 21.60
CA ARG A 18 -17.91 -15.70 21.40
C ARG A 18 -18.76 -16.00 22.62
N VAL A 19 -18.38 -16.98 23.44
CA VAL A 19 -19.12 -17.37 24.65
C VAL A 19 -18.88 -16.37 25.79
N GLU A 20 -17.65 -15.88 25.95
CA GLU A 20 -17.32 -14.85 26.94
C GLU A 20 -17.99 -13.49 26.63
N HIS A 21 -18.13 -13.15 25.35
CA HIS A 21 -18.77 -11.91 24.89
C HIS A 21 -20.28 -12.09 24.65
N GLN A 22 -20.99 -12.72 25.60
CA GLN A 22 -22.43 -13.04 25.54
C GLN A 22 -23.38 -11.82 25.47
N ARG A 23 -22.88 -10.64 25.10
CA ARG A 23 -23.63 -9.42 24.84
C ARG A 23 -23.08 -8.72 23.60
N GLU A 24 -24.01 -8.44 22.70
CA GLU A 24 -23.92 -7.62 21.49
C GLU A 24 -23.13 -8.21 20.32
N TYR A 25 -23.77 -8.12 19.16
CA TYR A 25 -23.27 -8.54 17.88
C TYR A 25 -22.01 -7.75 17.55
N PHE A 26 -20.83 -8.25 17.93
CA PHE A 26 -19.56 -7.73 17.42
C PHE A 26 -19.54 -7.98 15.91
N LEU A 27 -20.05 -7.01 15.16
CA LEU A 27 -19.84 -6.90 13.72
C LEU A 27 -18.45 -6.29 13.60
N HIS A 28 -17.48 -7.06 13.09
CA HIS A 28 -16.30 -6.46 12.48
C HIS A 28 -16.75 -5.26 11.63
N PRO A 29 -15.99 -4.15 11.54
CA PRO A 29 -16.26 -3.11 10.56
C PRO A 29 -16.64 -3.82 9.26
N PRO A 30 -17.85 -3.60 8.73
CA PRO A 30 -18.38 -4.41 7.66
C PRO A 30 -17.28 -4.55 6.61
N TYR A 31 -16.97 -5.77 6.17
CA TYR A 31 -15.95 -5.99 5.14
C TYR A 31 -16.10 -5.04 3.93
N MET A 32 -17.35 -4.61 3.69
CA MET A 32 -17.69 -3.52 2.77
C MET A 32 -17.01 -2.18 3.08
N MET A 33 -17.01 -1.69 4.32
CA MET A 33 -16.35 -0.44 4.73
C MET A 33 -14.83 -0.53 4.60
N GLU A 34 -14.22 -1.66 4.96
CA GLU A 34 -12.80 -1.91 4.69
C GLU A 34 -12.52 -1.82 3.19
N LYS A 35 -13.30 -2.53 2.38
CA LYS A 35 -13.17 -2.48 0.92
C LYS A 35 -13.37 -1.07 0.35
N GLN A 36 -14.31 -0.30 0.89
CA GLN A 36 -14.54 1.09 0.50
C GLN A 36 -13.33 1.97 0.84
N LEU A 37 -12.77 1.82 2.05
CA LEU A 37 -11.59 2.55 2.49
C LEU A 37 -10.39 2.23 1.58
N LEU A 38 -10.12 0.94 1.33
CA LEU A 38 -9.01 0.51 0.48
C LEU A 38 -9.19 0.98 -0.97
N ASN A 39 -10.43 0.99 -1.47
CA ASN A 39 -10.72 1.53 -2.79
C ASN A 39 -10.49 3.05 -2.85
N ALA A 40 -10.87 3.80 -1.82
CA ALA A 40 -10.59 5.23 -1.74
C ALA A 40 -9.08 5.51 -1.69
N VAL A 41 -8.30 4.70 -0.96
CA VAL A 41 -6.83 4.78 -0.93
C VAL A 41 -6.24 4.51 -2.33
N LYS A 42 -6.62 3.39 -2.93
CA LYS A 42 -6.21 2.99 -4.30
C LYS A 42 -6.53 4.05 -5.34
N GLU A 43 -7.65 4.76 -5.17
CA GLU A 43 -8.06 5.81 -6.08
C GLU A 43 -7.49 7.20 -5.75
N GLY A 44 -6.75 7.32 -4.64
CA GLY A 44 -6.16 8.57 -4.20
C GLY A 44 -7.19 9.59 -3.72
N ARG A 45 -8.36 9.16 -3.22
CA ARG A 45 -9.45 10.05 -2.78
C ARG A 45 -9.33 10.36 -1.29
N MET A 46 -8.64 11.45 -0.97
CA MET A 46 -8.30 11.84 0.41
C MET A 46 -9.52 12.05 1.30
N GLU A 47 -10.43 12.92 0.87
CA GLU A 47 -11.58 13.32 1.68
C GLU A 47 -12.50 12.13 1.97
N GLU A 48 -12.73 11.29 0.96
CA GLU A 48 -13.52 10.06 1.11
C GLU A 48 -12.85 9.06 2.03
N ALA A 49 -11.55 8.82 1.86
CA ALA A 49 -10.80 7.88 2.69
C ALA A 49 -10.82 8.30 4.18
N VAL A 50 -10.60 9.59 4.46
CA VAL A 50 -10.65 10.12 5.83
C VAL A 50 -12.05 9.95 6.42
N SER A 51 -13.10 10.30 5.68
CA SER A 51 -14.48 10.15 6.15
C SER A 51 -14.86 8.70 6.43
N ILE A 52 -14.43 7.75 5.59
CA ILE A 52 -14.67 6.33 5.84
C ILE A 52 -13.92 5.86 7.10
N LEU A 53 -12.66 6.28 7.28
CA LEU A 53 -11.88 5.92 8.45
C LEU A 53 -12.50 6.48 9.74
N GLU A 54 -12.99 7.72 9.72
CA GLU A 54 -13.74 8.30 10.85
C GLU A 54 -14.95 7.44 11.22
N ASN A 55 -15.74 7.01 10.23
CA ASN A 55 -16.88 6.13 10.45
C ASN A 55 -16.46 4.76 11.01
N ILE A 56 -15.39 4.16 10.49
CA ILE A 56 -14.84 2.89 11.03
C ILE A 56 -14.41 3.07 12.48
N ASN A 57 -13.80 4.21 12.83
CA ASN A 57 -13.34 4.52 14.17
C ASN A 57 -14.48 4.77 15.19
N THR A 58 -15.73 4.90 14.74
CA THR A 58 -16.90 4.90 15.65
C THR A 58 -17.32 3.50 16.09
N LEU A 59 -16.86 2.46 15.40
CA LEU A 59 -17.19 1.07 15.67
C LEU A 59 -16.22 0.47 16.68
N GLU A 60 -16.66 -0.56 17.40
CA GLU A 60 -15.80 -1.30 18.32
C GLU A 60 -14.70 -2.04 17.54
N ARG A 61 -13.44 -1.85 17.96
CA ARG A 61 -12.29 -2.53 17.38
C ARG A 61 -12.12 -3.92 17.99
N ALA A 62 -11.57 -4.84 17.20
CA ALA A 62 -11.24 -6.17 17.68
C ALA A 62 -10.18 -6.10 18.79
N LYS A 63 -10.36 -6.90 19.86
CA LYS A 63 -9.36 -7.08 20.91
C LYS A 63 -8.31 -8.10 20.47
N LEU A 64 -7.14 -7.61 20.08
CA LEU A 64 -6.01 -8.39 19.55
C LEU A 64 -4.92 -8.66 20.61
N ALA A 65 -5.04 -8.08 21.81
CA ALA A 65 -4.19 -8.32 22.97
C ALA A 65 -4.93 -7.95 24.27
N GLU A 66 -4.41 -8.36 25.43
CA GLU A 66 -4.96 -7.95 26.74
C GLU A 66 -4.82 -6.44 26.96
N GLU A 67 -3.62 -5.91 26.71
CA GLU A 67 -3.30 -4.48 26.85
C GLU A 67 -3.85 -3.66 25.67
N PRO A 68 -4.64 -2.59 25.92
CA PRO A 68 -5.29 -1.81 24.86
C PRO A 68 -4.32 -1.22 23.84
N VAL A 69 -3.19 -0.67 24.29
CA VAL A 69 -2.15 -0.10 23.40
C VAL A 69 -1.57 -1.18 22.50
N ARG A 70 -1.26 -2.36 23.05
CA ARG A 70 -0.73 -3.49 22.27
C ARG A 70 -1.76 -4.01 21.26
N SER A 71 -3.03 -4.08 21.67
CA SER A 71 -4.13 -4.48 20.79
C SER A 71 -4.26 -3.53 19.59
N LEU A 72 -4.19 -2.21 19.84
CA LEU A 72 -4.27 -1.21 18.78
C LEU A 72 -3.04 -1.22 17.87
N ARG A 73 -1.82 -1.40 18.40
CA ARG A 73 -0.61 -1.59 17.56
C ARG A 73 -0.79 -2.75 16.58
N ASN A 74 -1.27 -3.90 17.05
CA ASN A 74 -1.54 -5.06 16.19
C ASN A 74 -2.55 -4.72 15.08
N SER A 75 -3.62 -3.99 15.42
CA SER A 75 -4.62 -3.55 14.46
C SER A 75 -4.03 -2.60 13.41
N LEU A 76 -3.15 -1.68 13.84
CA LEU A 76 -2.53 -0.71 12.94
C LEU A 76 -1.51 -1.36 11.99
N ILE A 77 -0.79 -2.39 12.43
CA ILE A 77 0.10 -3.16 11.55
C ILE A 77 -0.70 -3.88 10.46
N CYS A 78 -1.87 -4.44 10.81
CA CYS A 78 -2.77 -5.06 9.84
C CYS A 78 -3.29 -4.04 8.80
N ILE A 79 -3.80 -2.88 9.24
CA ILE A 79 -4.32 -1.88 8.28
C ILE A 79 -3.20 -1.25 7.46
N CYS A 80 -2.00 -1.04 8.03
CA CYS A 80 -0.83 -0.58 7.29
C CYS A 80 -0.53 -1.52 6.12
N THR A 81 -0.52 -2.83 6.37
CA THR A 81 -0.34 -3.85 5.32
C THR A 81 -1.39 -3.71 4.21
N LEU A 82 -2.66 -3.48 4.58
CA LEU A 82 -3.74 -3.31 3.60
C LEU A 82 -3.60 -2.01 2.78
N PHE A 83 -3.24 -0.90 3.42
CA PHE A 83 -2.94 0.35 2.72
C PHE A 83 -1.78 0.20 1.75
N THR A 84 -0.72 -0.55 2.12
CA THR A 84 0.38 -0.86 1.21
C THR A 84 -0.12 -1.55 -0.06
N ARG A 85 -0.98 -2.57 0.07
CA ARG A 85 -1.52 -3.28 -1.12
C ARG A 85 -2.42 -2.39 -1.96
N ALA A 86 -3.29 -1.61 -1.32
CA ALA A 86 -4.14 -0.64 -2.01
C ALA A 86 -3.31 0.42 -2.76
N ALA A 87 -2.22 0.89 -2.16
CA ALA A 87 -1.33 1.86 -2.78
C ALA A 87 -0.59 1.29 -4.00
N ILE A 88 -0.10 0.05 -3.90
CA ILE A 88 0.51 -0.65 -5.04
C ILE A 88 -0.51 -0.83 -6.18
N GLU A 89 -1.72 -1.27 -5.87
CA GLU A 89 -2.81 -1.34 -6.85
C GLU A 89 -3.21 0.03 -7.41
N GLY A 90 -2.91 1.10 -6.69
CA GLY A 90 -3.16 2.49 -7.07
C GLY A 90 -2.08 3.10 -7.96
N GLY A 91 -1.00 2.36 -8.26
CA GLY A 91 0.11 2.78 -9.13
C GLY A 91 1.42 3.12 -8.39
N VAL A 92 1.46 3.00 -7.06
CA VAL A 92 2.71 3.23 -6.31
C VAL A 92 3.68 2.07 -6.56
N PRO A 93 4.96 2.34 -6.91
CA PRO A 93 5.96 1.29 -7.04
C PRO A 93 6.06 0.42 -5.77
N PRO A 94 6.11 -0.92 -5.87
CA PRO A 94 6.10 -1.81 -4.71
C PRO A 94 7.16 -1.49 -3.66
N GLU A 95 8.40 -1.25 -4.09
CA GLU A 95 9.51 -0.91 -3.20
C GLU A 95 9.26 0.38 -2.41
N THR A 96 8.75 1.42 -3.07
CA THR A 96 8.36 2.67 -2.42
C THR A 96 7.24 2.43 -1.40
N ALA A 97 6.22 1.64 -1.76
CA ALA A 97 5.12 1.32 -0.87
C ALA A 97 5.59 0.52 0.36
N PHE A 98 6.52 -0.42 0.19
CA PHE A 98 7.11 -1.19 1.29
C PHE A 98 7.96 -0.30 2.21
N ASN A 99 8.78 0.59 1.66
CA ASN A 99 9.56 1.54 2.46
C ASN A 99 8.67 2.45 3.34
N VAL A 100 7.55 2.94 2.78
CA VAL A 100 6.54 3.71 3.54
C VAL A 100 5.88 2.85 4.63
N SER A 101 5.55 1.59 4.32
CA SER A 101 5.01 0.64 5.29
C SER A 101 5.97 0.39 6.45
N ASP A 102 7.24 0.11 6.16
CA ASP A 102 8.25 -0.21 7.17
C ASP A 102 8.48 0.97 8.11
N ALA A 103 8.57 2.19 7.57
CA ALA A 103 8.67 3.41 8.37
C ALA A 103 7.48 3.55 9.35
N HIS A 104 6.26 3.31 8.87
CA HIS A 104 5.07 3.39 9.71
C HIS A 104 4.96 2.26 10.73
N ILE A 105 5.37 1.03 10.40
CA ILE A 105 5.41 -0.08 11.36
C ILE A 105 6.39 0.25 12.50
N LEU A 106 7.55 0.84 12.19
CA LEU A 106 8.50 1.30 13.20
C LEU A 106 7.92 2.42 14.08
N GLU A 107 7.15 3.34 13.51
CA GLU A 107 6.43 4.38 14.27
C GLU A 107 5.36 3.78 15.18
N ILE A 108 4.55 2.83 14.68
CA ILE A 108 3.51 2.14 15.46
C ILE A 108 4.11 1.52 16.72
N GLU A 109 5.26 0.85 16.59
CA GLU A 109 5.92 0.19 17.73
C GLU A 109 6.47 1.17 18.78
N ARG A 110 6.72 2.43 18.39
CA ARG A 110 7.21 3.48 19.30
C ARG A 110 6.09 4.20 20.06
N MET A 111 4.84 4.16 19.59
CA MET A 111 3.74 4.91 20.22
C MET A 111 3.31 4.27 21.55
N GLU A 112 3.24 5.06 22.61
CA GLU A 112 3.00 4.57 23.98
C GLU A 112 1.55 4.77 24.43
N THR A 113 0.79 5.63 23.75
CA THR A 113 -0.60 5.96 24.12
C THR A 113 -1.60 5.66 23.00
N LEU A 114 -2.85 5.45 23.38
CA LEU A 114 -3.95 5.26 22.42
C LEU A 114 -4.14 6.50 21.54
N GLU A 115 -4.05 7.70 22.10
CA GLU A 115 -4.20 8.96 21.37
C GLU A 115 -3.15 9.09 20.26
N GLN A 116 -1.88 8.78 20.58
CA GLN A 116 -0.79 8.77 19.60
C GLN A 116 -1.05 7.78 18.47
N LEU A 117 -1.52 6.57 18.80
CA LEU A 117 -1.85 5.54 17.81
C LEU A 117 -3.01 5.96 16.91
N PHE A 118 -4.06 6.59 17.46
CA PHE A 118 -5.16 7.12 16.64
C PHE A 118 -4.69 8.22 15.69
N GLN A 119 -3.90 9.17 16.19
CA GLN A 119 -3.33 10.23 15.33
C GLN A 119 -2.44 9.64 14.23
N LEU A 120 -1.61 8.65 14.57
CA LEU A 120 -0.75 7.95 13.63
C LEU A 120 -1.57 7.26 12.53
N GLU A 121 -2.72 6.64 12.85
CA GLU A 121 -3.58 6.00 11.86
C GLU A 121 -4.04 6.96 10.75
N TYR A 122 -4.50 8.15 11.12
CA TYR A 122 -4.89 9.16 10.12
C TYR A 122 -3.69 9.66 9.31
N ASN A 123 -2.52 9.79 9.92
CA ASN A 123 -1.30 10.19 9.21
C ASN A 123 -0.84 9.11 8.22
N MET A 124 -0.87 7.84 8.61
CA MET A 124 -0.61 6.71 7.72
C MET A 124 -1.54 6.74 6.52
N LEU A 125 -2.85 6.89 6.76
CA LEU A 125 -3.84 6.96 5.69
C LEU A 125 -3.50 8.08 4.69
N ARG A 126 -3.22 9.29 5.20
CA ARG A 126 -2.86 10.43 4.36
C ARG A 126 -1.61 10.16 3.52
N ASN A 127 -0.56 9.63 4.15
CA ASN A 127 0.71 9.34 3.46
C ASN A 127 0.53 8.33 2.31
N PHE A 128 -0.25 7.27 2.53
CA PHE A 128 -0.54 6.30 1.47
C PHE A 128 -1.38 6.90 0.33
N VAL A 129 -2.41 7.69 0.66
CA VAL A 129 -3.22 8.40 -0.34
C VAL A 129 -2.37 9.38 -1.15
N GLU A 130 -1.50 10.14 -0.48
CA GLU A 130 -0.59 11.09 -1.14
C GLU A 130 0.41 10.38 -2.05
N ALA A 131 0.96 9.24 -1.61
CA ALA A 131 1.84 8.42 -2.45
C ALA A 131 1.14 7.98 -3.75
N VAL A 132 -0.13 7.53 -3.65
CA VAL A 132 -0.96 7.18 -4.83
C VAL A 132 -1.19 8.40 -5.72
N GLN A 133 -1.55 9.55 -5.16
CA GLN A 133 -1.74 10.78 -5.93
C GLN A 133 -0.47 11.23 -6.64
N GLN A 134 0.69 11.08 -6.00
CA GLN A 134 1.99 11.41 -6.60
C GLN A 134 2.34 10.45 -7.73
N ALA A 135 2.15 9.14 -7.52
CA ALA A 135 2.37 8.13 -8.56
C ALA A 135 1.51 8.42 -9.80
N ARG A 136 0.21 8.70 -9.62
CA ARG A 136 -0.70 9.06 -10.72
C ARG A 136 -0.30 10.35 -11.45
N LYS A 137 0.18 11.36 -10.72
CA LYS A 137 0.70 12.59 -11.35
C LYS A 137 1.94 12.30 -12.20
N GLN A 138 2.77 11.35 -11.80
CA GLN A 138 3.92 10.90 -12.58
C GLN A 138 3.47 10.08 -13.80
N GLU A 139 2.49 9.18 -13.66
CA GLU A 139 1.90 8.43 -14.79
C GLU A 139 1.30 9.36 -15.86
N CYS A 140 0.53 10.38 -15.45
CA CYS A 140 -0.04 11.36 -16.38
C CYS A 140 1.00 12.27 -17.08
N ARG A 141 2.26 12.28 -16.60
CA ARG A 141 3.34 13.06 -17.21
C ARG A 141 4.01 12.30 -18.37
N TYR A 142 3.90 10.98 -18.38
CA TYR A 142 4.56 10.13 -19.36
C TYR A 142 3.61 9.73 -20.48
N SER A 143 4.09 9.80 -21.70
CA SER A 143 3.47 9.12 -22.83
C SER A 143 3.45 7.62 -22.57
N HIS A 144 2.50 6.91 -23.19
CA HIS A 144 2.34 5.47 -23.02
C HIS A 144 3.64 4.68 -23.25
N ALA A 145 4.44 5.08 -24.24
CA ALA A 145 5.72 4.45 -24.54
C ALA A 145 6.75 4.64 -23.42
N ILE A 146 6.81 5.82 -22.80
CA ILE A 146 7.70 6.07 -21.66
C ILE A 146 7.21 5.35 -20.41
N HIS A 147 5.91 5.28 -20.19
CA HIS A 147 5.34 4.48 -19.10
C HIS A 147 5.72 3.00 -19.21
N MET A 148 5.55 2.40 -20.40
CA MET A 148 5.97 1.01 -20.64
C MET A 148 7.48 0.84 -20.46
N ALA A 149 8.29 1.82 -20.89
CA ALA A 149 9.73 1.77 -20.71
C ALA A 149 10.12 1.78 -19.22
N VAL A 150 9.54 2.68 -18.43
CA VAL A 150 9.78 2.77 -16.98
C VAL A 150 9.35 1.48 -16.27
N ALA A 151 8.14 0.98 -16.54
CA ALA A 151 7.65 -0.27 -15.94
C ALA A 151 8.56 -1.46 -16.27
N TYR A 152 8.98 -1.60 -17.53
CA TYR A 152 9.90 -2.65 -17.94
C TYR A 152 11.27 -2.55 -17.25
N ILE A 153 11.78 -1.33 -17.02
CA ILE A 153 13.01 -1.12 -16.26
C ILE A 153 12.86 -1.63 -14.83
N HIS A 154 11.78 -1.28 -14.14
CA HIS A 154 11.51 -1.71 -12.77
C HIS A 154 11.35 -3.22 -12.62
N GLU A 155 10.65 -3.87 -13.56
CA GLU A 155 10.48 -5.33 -13.55
C GLU A 155 11.77 -6.11 -13.82
N ASN A 156 12.78 -5.47 -14.43
CA ASN A 156 14.01 -6.11 -14.88
C ASN A 156 15.27 -5.44 -14.32
N ILE A 157 15.17 -4.81 -13.16
CA ILE A 157 16.24 -4.01 -12.52
C ILE A 157 17.54 -4.80 -12.25
N LEU A 158 17.41 -6.13 -12.08
CA LEU A 158 18.52 -7.06 -11.83
C LEU A 158 19.13 -7.65 -13.12
N GLN A 159 18.59 -7.32 -14.29
CA GLN A 159 19.06 -7.82 -15.57
C GLN A 159 19.85 -6.74 -16.32
N VAL A 160 20.87 -7.16 -17.06
CA VAL A 160 21.59 -6.25 -17.96
C VAL A 160 20.65 -5.81 -19.08
N MET A 161 20.32 -4.52 -19.09
CA MET A 161 19.37 -3.95 -20.03
C MET A 161 20.07 -2.94 -20.93
N THR A 162 19.86 -3.05 -22.24
CA THR A 162 20.37 -2.07 -23.20
C THR A 162 19.24 -1.19 -23.73
N LEU A 163 19.58 0.01 -24.19
CA LEU A 163 18.61 0.93 -24.82
C LEU A 163 17.91 0.25 -26.01
N GLU A 164 18.60 -0.58 -26.77
CA GLU A 164 18.04 -1.32 -27.91
C GLU A 164 17.00 -2.34 -27.48
N SER A 165 17.26 -3.07 -26.39
CA SER A 165 16.31 -4.05 -25.84
C SER A 165 15.03 -3.37 -25.34
N LEU A 166 15.17 -2.22 -24.66
CA LEU A 166 14.07 -1.42 -24.16
C LEU A 166 13.25 -0.80 -25.32
N ALA A 167 13.93 -0.24 -26.32
CA ALA A 167 13.30 0.34 -27.51
C ALA A 167 12.47 -0.70 -28.28
N LYS A 168 12.97 -1.93 -28.38
CA LYS A 168 12.24 -3.04 -28.98
C LYS A 168 10.99 -3.43 -28.17
N HIS A 169 11.07 -3.40 -26.84
CA HIS A 169 9.92 -3.70 -25.97
C HIS A 169 8.79 -2.68 -26.13
N VAL A 170 9.12 -1.40 -26.30
CA VAL A 170 8.13 -0.31 -26.45
C VAL A 170 7.84 0.05 -27.91
N TYR A 171 8.30 -0.75 -28.87
CA TYR A 171 8.09 -0.57 -30.32
C TYR A 171 8.55 0.80 -30.86
N LEU A 172 9.66 1.34 -30.34
CA LEU A 172 10.25 2.60 -30.79
C LEU A 172 11.67 2.43 -31.34
N ASN A 173 12.10 3.43 -32.11
CA ASN A 173 13.51 3.62 -32.46
C ASN A 173 14.31 3.98 -31.19
N PRO A 174 15.50 3.38 -30.93
CA PRO A 174 16.37 3.72 -29.80
C PRO A 174 16.69 5.22 -29.63
N SER A 175 17.02 5.92 -30.72
CA SER A 175 17.30 7.36 -30.71
C SER A 175 16.06 8.18 -30.36
N TYR A 176 14.89 7.77 -30.87
CA TYR A 176 13.62 8.44 -30.55
C TYR A 176 13.23 8.20 -29.09
N LEU A 177 13.34 6.97 -28.61
CA LEU A 177 13.12 6.62 -27.20
C LEU A 177 14.05 7.43 -26.28
N SER A 178 15.35 7.49 -26.58
CA SER A 178 16.31 8.24 -25.75
C SER A 178 15.94 9.73 -25.64
N HIS A 179 15.55 10.35 -26.76
CA HIS A 179 15.11 11.75 -26.76
C HIS A 179 13.80 11.96 -26.01
N LEU A 180 12.80 11.10 -26.26
CA LEU A 180 11.50 11.16 -25.62
C LEU A 180 11.60 10.93 -24.10
N TYR A 181 12.40 9.94 -23.69
CA TYR A 181 12.63 9.61 -22.29
C TYR A 181 13.30 10.77 -21.55
N LYS A 182 14.37 11.34 -22.13
CA LYS A 182 15.02 12.51 -21.52
C LYS A 182 14.09 13.72 -21.44
N LYS A 183 13.21 13.92 -22.42
CA LYS A 183 12.23 15.00 -22.43
C LYS A 183 11.16 14.85 -21.34
N GLU A 184 10.62 13.65 -21.16
CA GLU A 184 9.49 13.41 -20.26
C GLU A 184 9.94 13.08 -18.83
N VAL A 185 10.96 12.23 -18.69
CA VAL A 185 11.53 11.75 -17.41
C VAL A 185 12.58 12.71 -16.86
N GLY A 186 13.24 13.51 -17.72
CA GLY A 186 14.21 14.53 -17.31
C GLY A 186 15.66 14.04 -17.17
N VAL A 187 15.87 12.72 -17.15
CA VAL A 187 17.20 12.08 -17.12
C VAL A 187 17.36 11.12 -18.31
N SER A 188 18.60 10.74 -18.65
CA SER A 188 18.80 9.77 -19.72
C SER A 188 18.35 8.36 -19.29
N VAL A 189 17.98 7.52 -20.25
CA VAL A 189 17.62 6.11 -20.00
C VAL A 189 18.75 5.38 -19.26
N THR A 190 19.99 5.61 -19.69
CA THR A 190 21.17 4.97 -19.10
C THR A 190 21.40 5.40 -17.66
N ASP A 191 21.26 6.70 -17.36
CA ASP A 191 21.40 7.22 -15.99
C ASP A 191 20.29 6.68 -15.10
N TYR A 192 19.07 6.57 -15.63
CA TYR A 192 17.94 6.01 -14.91
C TYR A 192 18.18 4.54 -14.55
N ILE A 193 18.57 3.70 -15.52
CA ILE A 193 18.88 2.27 -15.28
C ILE A 193 19.97 2.13 -14.21
N ASN A 194 21.07 2.88 -14.33
CA ASN A 194 22.17 2.79 -13.38
C ASN A 194 21.74 3.17 -11.97
N ASN A 195 21.02 4.29 -11.79
CA ASN A 195 20.59 4.72 -10.46
C ASN A 195 19.54 3.78 -9.85
N SER A 196 18.71 3.15 -10.68
CA SER A 196 17.76 2.13 -10.24
C SER A 196 18.47 0.87 -9.72
N THR A 197 19.61 0.47 -10.29
CA THR A 197 20.37 -0.70 -9.82
C THR A 197 21.20 -0.48 -8.54
N PHE A 198 21.55 0.77 -8.21
CA PHE A 198 22.40 1.10 -7.04
C PHE A 198 21.64 1.63 -5.82
N ALA A 199 20.30 1.66 -5.86
CA ALA A 199 19.47 2.13 -4.75
C ALA A 199 19.11 1.04 -3.72
N ASP A 200 19.56 -0.21 -3.92
CA ASP A 200 19.46 -1.34 -2.98
C ASP A 200 20.60 -1.39 -1.95
#